data_AF-A0A1E7HN13-F1
#
_entry.id   AF-A0A1E7HN13-F1
#
_cell.length_a   1.000
_cell.length_b   1.000
_cell.length_c   1.000
_cell.angle_alpha   90.00
_cell.angle_beta   90.00
_cell.angle_gamma   90.00
#
_symmetry.space_group_name_H-M   'P 1'
#
loop_
_entity.id
_entity.type
_entity.pdbx_description
1 polymer ?
#
loop_
_entity_poly.entity_id
_entity_poly.type
_entity_poly.pdbx_seq_one_letter_code
_entity_poly.pdbx_strand_id
1 'polypeptide(L)'
;MKEYFLIILSFAIGIYYINFLRAYDTHEKEPINKMVLVTLFGGACSVGISLLLYRYLHGLGINDLRNSFGALFVIGPIEEFAKLIALFLSIIFIRKELNEPTDGLIYMSCVALGFSLIENYFYAVHSSAPFQTMALRLTIATPMHISFSIFMGLAFFSIVINKSGWILLGASLIYAILIHGLYDLIIFNGFFIVVLIIVVKMAHSWTLSLLGYSTAVSPHRTSLKDFIENYKKPEKEKGLECLHCGDKHNKLTFKLGRIIIQKCNSCSFYVTTRDSLFKIFHHFGSSFKNLSYYYGSAGGGQSRLSTLHEANLVSDQKKIAYFNLADLSEALDKFTITAVKTMPSFIRSTISPPETIVAIIELAEENENSHRPSSIEHNHSTFSKEAFFRFLLYPLDDPKTPKSIHIPTNKGPIWNWGAFIVPEFWFLWHEIWGAFFLLIIAEGLFIRTLFLAIGSYAFPVGAIAIRIFAALWGHRIYYFRNGHWLNSPNMTR
;
A
#
# COMPACT_ATOMS: atom_id res chain seq x y z
N MET A 1 17.39 -23.00 27.70
CA MET A 1 17.83 -23.01 26.28
C MET A 1 16.77 -22.49 25.31
N LYS A 2 15.53 -23.02 25.34
CA LYS A 2 14.47 -22.58 24.41
C LYS A 2 14.11 -21.09 24.55
N GLU A 3 13.98 -20.58 25.77
CA GLU A 3 13.66 -19.17 26.03
C GLU A 3 14.73 -18.21 25.49
N TYR A 4 16.01 -18.48 25.76
CA TYR A 4 17.11 -17.69 25.20
C TYR A 4 17.08 -17.64 23.67
N PHE A 5 16.77 -18.76 23.02
CA PHE A 5 16.62 -18.79 21.56
C PHE A 5 15.45 -17.93 21.08
N LEU A 6 14.29 -17.98 21.75
CA LEU A 6 13.13 -17.14 21.40
C LEU A 6 13.45 -15.65 21.55
N ILE A 7 14.18 -15.27 22.61
CA ILE A 7 14.63 -13.89 22.82
C ILE A 7 15.55 -13.46 21.68
N ILE A 8 16.58 -14.26 21.37
CA ILE A 8 17.53 -13.97 20.28
C ILE A 8 16.78 -13.82 18.94
N LEU A 9 15.83 -14.71 18.67
CA LEU A 9 15.01 -14.68 17.46
C LEU A 9 14.17 -13.40 17.39
N SER A 10 13.49 -13.01 18.47
CA SER A 10 12.74 -11.76 18.55
C SER A 10 13.62 -10.53 18.31
N PHE A 11 14.82 -10.48 18.90
CA PHE A 11 15.76 -9.38 18.68
C PHE A 11 16.24 -9.32 17.23
N ALA A 12 16.65 -10.46 16.65
CA ALA A 12 17.11 -10.52 15.27
C ALA A 12 16.04 -10.04 14.29
N ILE A 13 14.78 -10.44 14.52
CA ILE A 13 13.66 -10.05 13.68
C ILE A 13 13.23 -8.60 13.93
N GLY A 14 13.32 -8.12 15.18
CA GLY A 14 13.14 -6.70 15.49
C GLY A 14 14.11 -5.81 14.70
N ILE A 15 15.40 -6.16 14.66
CA ILE A 15 16.40 -5.44 13.87
C ILE A 15 16.11 -5.54 12.36
N TYR A 16 15.65 -6.70 11.87
CA TYR A 16 15.21 -6.84 10.48
C TYR A 16 14.06 -5.87 10.16
N TYR A 17 13.01 -5.83 10.99
CA TYR A 17 11.87 -4.94 10.80
C TYR A 17 12.25 -3.47 10.91
N ILE A 18 13.15 -3.08 11.82
CA ILE A 18 13.65 -1.70 11.90
C ILE A 18 14.31 -1.29 10.57
N ASN A 19 15.18 -2.14 10.02
CA ASN A 19 15.81 -1.86 8.73
C ASN A 19 14.80 -1.83 7.57
N PHE A 20 13.77 -2.69 7.63
CA PHE A 20 12.69 -2.72 6.66
C PHE A 20 11.84 -1.44 6.71
N LEU A 21 11.42 -1.00 7.90
CA LEU A 21 10.70 0.25 8.12
C LEU A 21 11.53 1.45 7.65
N ARG A 22 12.81 1.51 8.03
CA ARG A 22 13.75 2.57 7.59
C ARG A 22 13.98 2.61 6.08
N ALA A 23 13.62 1.55 5.34
CA ALA A 23 13.72 1.56 3.89
C ALA A 23 12.55 2.31 3.22
N TYR A 24 11.42 2.49 3.91
CA TYR A 24 10.27 3.26 3.42
C TYR A 24 10.47 4.77 3.56
N ASP A 25 11.28 5.17 4.53
CA ASP A 25 11.77 6.52 4.65
C ASP A 25 12.73 6.83 3.48
N THR A 26 12.24 7.70 2.60
CA THR A 26 12.76 7.87 1.25
C THR A 26 13.68 9.07 1.14
N HIS A 27 13.38 10.16 1.86
CA HIS A 27 14.05 11.45 1.71
C HIS A 27 15.04 11.72 2.84
N GLU A 28 14.69 11.43 4.10
CA GLU A 28 15.49 11.79 5.26
C GLU A 28 15.52 10.65 6.28
N LYS A 29 16.46 9.71 6.10
CA LYS A 29 16.44 8.45 6.86
C LYS A 29 16.64 8.63 8.36
N GLU A 30 15.61 8.24 9.11
CA GLU A 30 15.61 8.17 10.57
C GLU A 30 16.84 7.43 11.14
N PRO A 31 17.45 7.93 12.22
CA PRO A 31 18.65 7.33 12.79
C PRO A 31 18.30 6.04 13.55
N ILE A 32 19.00 4.95 13.22
CA ILE A 32 18.67 3.59 13.70
C ILE A 32 18.65 3.51 15.23
N ASN A 33 19.52 4.25 15.92
CA ASN A 33 19.57 4.28 17.38
C ASN A 33 18.27 4.82 18.00
N LYS A 34 17.61 5.81 17.37
CA LYS A 34 16.32 6.34 17.81
C LYS A 34 15.21 5.33 17.55
N MET A 35 15.19 4.70 16.38
CA MET A 35 14.23 3.66 16.05
C MET A 35 14.31 2.49 17.06
N VAL A 36 15.52 1.99 17.34
CA VAL A 36 15.75 0.93 18.34
C VAL A 36 15.29 1.39 19.72
N LEU A 37 15.64 2.62 20.12
CA LEU A 37 15.24 3.17 21.41
C LEU A 37 13.72 3.24 21.56
N VAL A 38 13.00 3.73 20.54
CA VAL A 38 11.53 3.79 20.54
C VAL A 38 10.91 2.41 20.52
N THR A 39 11.47 1.45 19.78
CA THR A 39 11.01 0.06 19.80
C THR A 39 11.13 -0.54 21.21
N LEU A 40 12.25 -0.35 21.89
CA LEU A 40 12.45 -0.90 23.23
C LEU A 40 11.62 -0.16 24.28
N PHE A 41 11.76 1.17 24.37
CA PHE A 41 11.08 2.00 25.36
C PHE A 41 9.57 2.05 25.12
N GLY A 42 9.16 2.40 23.90
CA GLY A 42 7.75 2.48 23.52
C GLY A 42 7.06 1.12 23.58
N GLY A 43 7.73 0.05 23.16
CA GLY A 43 7.24 -1.32 23.32
C GLY A 43 7.04 -1.71 24.78
N ALA A 44 8.03 -1.48 25.64
CA ALA A 44 7.93 -1.78 27.06
C ALA A 44 6.85 -0.95 27.77
N CYS A 45 6.77 0.36 27.49
CA CYS A 45 5.75 1.24 28.05
C CYS A 45 4.34 0.83 27.61
N SER A 46 4.14 0.54 26.32
CA SER A 46 2.83 0.13 25.81
C SER A 46 2.37 -1.18 26.43
N VAL A 47 3.22 -2.21 26.50
CA VAL A 47 2.89 -3.47 27.20
C VAL A 47 2.62 -3.23 28.68
N GLY A 48 3.44 -2.43 29.36
CA GLY A 48 3.24 -2.09 30.77
C GLY A 48 1.89 -1.42 31.03
N ILE A 49 1.51 -0.45 30.20
CA ILE A 49 0.21 0.23 30.29
C ILE A 49 -0.94 -0.76 30.03
N SER A 50 -0.84 -1.61 28.99
CA SER A 50 -1.85 -2.63 28.71
C SER A 50 -2.03 -3.60 29.88
N LEU A 51 -0.94 -4.10 30.47
CA LEU A 51 -1.00 -5.00 31.63
C LEU A 51 -1.64 -4.34 32.85
N LEU A 52 -1.36 -3.05 33.10
CA LEU A 52 -2.01 -2.30 34.18
C LEU A 52 -3.52 -2.18 33.95
N LEU A 53 -3.95 -1.88 32.71
CA LEU A 53 -5.36 -1.79 32.35
C LEU A 53 -6.06 -3.14 32.45
N TYR A 54 -5.44 -4.22 31.98
CA TYR A 54 -5.97 -5.58 32.13
C TYR A 54 -6.12 -5.97 33.60
N ARG A 55 -5.14 -5.65 34.45
CA ARG A 55 -5.21 -5.91 35.89
C ARG A 55 -6.34 -5.14 36.56
N TYR A 56 -6.56 -3.88 36.14
CA TYR A 56 -7.69 -3.09 36.64
C TYR A 56 -9.03 -3.72 36.26
N LEU A 57 -9.22 -4.14 35.01
CA LEU A 57 -10.45 -4.83 34.57
C LEU A 57 -10.69 -6.16 35.28
N HIS A 58 -9.62 -6.94 35.52
CA HIS A 58 -9.71 -8.17 36.31
C HIS A 58 -10.18 -7.87 37.75
N GLY A 59 -9.74 -6.76 38.35
CA GLY A 59 -10.23 -6.29 39.65
C GLY A 59 -11.72 -5.94 39.67
N LEU A 60 -12.30 -5.58 38.51
CA LEU A 60 -13.73 -5.35 38.32
C LEU A 60 -14.53 -6.63 37.99
N GLY A 61 -13.88 -7.80 37.98
CA GLY A 61 -14.50 -9.08 37.66
C GLY A 61 -14.59 -9.43 36.17
N ILE A 62 -13.98 -8.62 35.29
CA ILE A 62 -13.91 -8.90 33.86
C ILE A 62 -12.66 -9.74 33.59
N ASN A 63 -12.82 -11.06 33.66
CA ASN A 63 -11.70 -12.00 33.64
C ASN A 63 -11.53 -12.73 32.30
N ASP A 64 -12.63 -12.99 31.58
CA ASP A 64 -12.58 -13.65 30.27
C ASP A 64 -12.68 -12.61 29.15
N LEU A 65 -11.51 -12.29 28.57
CA LEU A 65 -11.39 -11.42 27.42
C LEU A 65 -11.28 -12.19 26.10
N ARG A 66 -11.13 -13.52 26.15
CA ARG A 66 -10.90 -14.34 24.96
C ARG A 66 -12.22 -14.84 24.36
N ASN A 67 -13.16 -13.91 24.22
CA ASN A 67 -14.46 -14.10 23.59
C ASN A 67 -14.69 -12.96 22.58
N SER A 68 -15.76 -13.05 21.80
CA SER A 68 -16.06 -12.08 20.75
C SER A 68 -16.25 -10.65 21.29
N PHE A 69 -16.75 -10.51 22.51
CA PHE A 69 -16.91 -9.20 23.15
C PHE A 69 -15.55 -8.60 23.54
N GLY A 70 -14.70 -9.38 24.21
CA GLY A 70 -13.36 -8.96 24.61
C GLY A 70 -12.47 -8.62 23.42
N ALA A 71 -12.52 -9.41 22.35
CA ALA A 71 -11.82 -9.14 21.09
C ALA A 71 -12.20 -7.77 20.49
N LEU A 72 -13.49 -7.51 20.31
CA LEU A 72 -13.96 -6.30 19.63
C LEU A 72 -13.89 -5.03 20.49
N PHE A 73 -14.14 -5.14 21.80
CA PHE A 73 -14.42 -3.99 22.65
C PHE A 73 -13.45 -3.80 23.82
N VAL A 74 -12.49 -4.71 24.04
CA VAL A 74 -11.57 -4.61 25.18
C VAL A 74 -10.10 -4.66 24.76
N ILE A 75 -9.69 -5.72 24.07
CA ILE A 75 -8.27 -5.95 23.71
C ILE A 75 -7.77 -4.84 22.78
N GLY A 76 -8.40 -4.69 21.60
CA GLY A 76 -8.05 -3.63 20.65
C GLY A 76 -7.99 -2.23 21.26
N PRO A 77 -9.04 -1.77 21.98
CA PRO A 77 -9.02 -0.49 22.70
C PRO A 77 -7.85 -0.32 23.67
N ILE A 78 -7.61 -1.30 24.55
CA ILE A 78 -6.56 -1.21 25.56
C ILE A 78 -5.18 -1.12 24.90
N GLU A 79 -4.93 -1.97 23.91
CA GLU A 79 -3.60 -2.10 23.33
C GLU A 79 -3.27 -0.96 22.38
N GLU A 80 -4.21 -0.52 21.53
CA GLU A 80 -3.97 0.60 20.62
C GLU A 80 -3.85 1.92 21.40
N PHE A 81 -4.65 2.10 22.46
CA PHE A 81 -4.51 3.27 23.32
C PHE A 81 -3.19 3.28 24.10
N ALA A 82 -2.75 2.12 24.60
CA ALA A 82 -1.46 2.00 25.29
C ALA A 82 -0.28 2.29 24.35
N LYS A 83 -0.32 1.81 23.10
CA LYS A 83 0.67 2.15 22.06
C LYS A 83 0.68 3.64 21.75
N LEU A 84 -0.50 4.27 21.66
CA LEU A 84 -0.60 5.70 21.45
C LEU A 84 0.04 6.51 22.59
N ILE A 85 -0.27 6.18 23.84
CA ILE A 85 0.37 6.82 25.00
C ILE A 85 1.89 6.63 24.94
N ALA A 86 2.35 5.42 24.63
CA ALA A 86 3.78 5.13 24.52
C ALA A 86 4.47 5.93 23.41
N LEU A 87 3.79 6.21 22.29
CA LEU A 87 4.29 7.11 21.25
C LEU A 87 4.45 8.54 21.78
N PHE A 88 3.43 9.07 22.48
CA PHE A 88 3.51 10.39 23.09
C PHE A 88 4.60 10.48 24.15
N LEU A 89 4.83 9.44 24.96
CA LEU A 89 5.94 9.37 25.90
C LEU A 89 7.30 9.35 25.18
N SER A 90 7.38 8.70 24.02
CA SER A 90 8.60 8.59 23.23
C SER A 90 9.05 9.91 22.61
N ILE A 91 8.21 10.95 22.60
CA ILE A 91 8.53 12.29 22.07
C ILE A 91 9.82 12.87 22.66
N ILE A 92 10.14 12.55 23.92
CA ILE A 92 11.35 13.01 24.61
C ILE A 92 12.64 12.60 23.88
N PHE A 93 12.59 11.51 23.11
CA PHE A 93 13.72 10.98 22.38
C PHE A 93 13.78 11.46 20.93
N ILE A 94 12.63 11.71 20.31
CA ILE A 94 12.48 11.85 18.85
C ILE A 94 12.09 13.25 18.39
N ARG A 95 11.78 14.17 19.31
CA ARG A 95 11.30 15.53 18.97
C ARG A 95 12.17 16.29 17.98
N LYS A 96 13.48 16.04 17.97
CA LYS A 96 14.43 16.70 17.05
C LYS A 96 14.48 16.07 15.67
N GLU A 97 14.15 14.78 15.58
CA GLU A 97 14.17 14.04 14.32
C GLU A 97 12.86 14.24 13.56
N LEU A 98 11.73 14.36 14.28
CA LEU A 98 10.40 14.55 13.71
C LEU A 98 10.30 15.83 12.86
N ASN A 99 10.50 15.69 11.55
CA ASN A 99 10.64 16.79 10.60
C ASN A 99 9.86 16.55 9.28
N GLU A 100 9.42 15.32 9.00
CA GLU A 100 8.52 14.98 7.91
C GLU A 100 7.36 14.05 8.35
N PRO A 101 6.22 14.03 7.63
CA PRO A 101 5.08 13.19 7.99
C PRO A 101 5.38 11.70 8.08
N THR A 102 6.34 11.21 7.29
CA THR A 102 6.76 9.80 7.28
C THR A 102 7.38 9.39 8.63
N ASP A 103 8.12 10.27 9.30
CA ASP A 103 8.71 10.03 10.62
C ASP A 103 7.68 9.61 11.67
N GLY A 104 6.52 10.28 11.67
CA GLY A 104 5.40 9.93 12.55
C GLY A 104 4.93 8.49 12.34
N LEU A 105 4.84 8.07 11.08
CA LEU A 105 4.48 6.69 10.71
C LEU A 105 5.56 5.70 11.17
N ILE A 106 6.84 6.03 10.96
CA ILE A 106 7.98 5.18 11.31
C ILE A 106 8.07 5.00 12.83
N TYR A 107 7.93 6.06 13.62
CA TYR A 107 8.00 5.97 15.08
C TYR A 107 6.80 5.24 15.68
N MET A 108 5.58 5.45 15.18
CA MET A 108 4.41 4.65 15.59
C MET A 108 4.62 3.17 15.25
N SER A 109 5.17 2.87 14.07
CA SER A 109 5.53 1.51 13.66
C SER A 109 6.58 0.89 14.59
N CYS A 110 7.56 1.67 15.06
CA CYS A 110 8.56 1.22 16.02
C CYS A 110 7.94 0.85 17.37
N VAL A 111 6.99 1.64 17.88
CA VAL A 111 6.23 1.33 19.11
C VAL A 111 5.43 0.04 18.94
N ALA A 112 4.69 -0.09 17.83
CA ALA A 112 3.89 -1.27 17.54
C ALA A 112 4.74 -2.53 17.35
N LEU A 113 5.91 -2.41 16.71
CA LEU A 113 6.90 -3.48 16.61
C LEU A 113 7.37 -3.92 18.00
N GLY A 114 7.72 -2.97 18.87
CA GLY A 114 8.16 -3.26 20.24
C GLY A 114 7.09 -4.01 21.04
N PHE A 115 5.85 -3.53 20.98
CA PHE A 115 4.70 -4.20 21.59
C PHE A 115 4.56 -5.64 21.08
N SER A 116 4.56 -5.81 19.76
CA SER A 116 4.39 -7.13 19.13
C SER A 116 5.52 -8.10 19.48
N LEU A 117 6.77 -7.65 19.54
CA LEU A 117 7.90 -8.53 19.89
C LEU A 117 7.76 -9.12 21.30
N ILE A 118 7.32 -8.29 22.26
CA ILE A 118 7.12 -8.70 23.65
C ILE A 118 5.91 -9.64 23.75
N GLU A 119 4.80 -9.26 23.11
CA GLU A 119 3.58 -10.05 23.11
C GLU A 119 3.78 -11.42 22.43
N ASN A 120 4.43 -11.46 21.26
CA ASN A 120 4.76 -12.70 20.56
C ASN A 120 5.63 -13.64 21.39
N TYR A 121 6.58 -13.07 22.16
CA TYR A 121 7.37 -13.85 23.11
C TYR A 121 6.49 -14.50 24.17
N PHE A 122 5.58 -13.75 24.80
CA PHE A 122 4.66 -14.31 25.80
C PHE A 122 3.75 -15.40 25.19
N TYR A 123 3.21 -15.20 24.00
CA TYR A 123 2.43 -16.23 23.30
C TYR A 123 3.26 -17.48 22.98
N ALA A 124 4.50 -17.32 22.56
CA ALA A 124 5.38 -18.44 22.21
C ALA A 124 5.74 -19.28 23.46
N VAL A 125 6.11 -18.64 24.56
CA VAL A 125 6.54 -19.35 25.79
C VAL A 125 5.39 -20.15 26.42
N HIS A 126 4.15 -19.68 26.32
CA HIS A 126 2.97 -20.37 26.84
C HIS A 126 2.32 -21.35 25.84
N SER A 127 2.89 -21.47 24.63
CA SER A 127 2.38 -22.37 23.59
C SER A 127 2.95 -23.78 23.74
N SER A 128 2.17 -24.80 23.35
CA SER A 128 2.65 -26.17 23.20
C SER A 128 3.66 -26.32 22.04
N ALA A 129 3.68 -25.37 21.11
CA ALA A 129 4.56 -25.32 19.94
C ALA A 129 5.27 -23.95 19.83
N PRO A 130 6.22 -23.62 20.73
CA PRO A 130 6.77 -22.26 20.87
C PRO A 130 7.39 -21.69 19.58
N PHE A 131 8.17 -22.50 18.86
CA PHE A 131 8.86 -22.04 17.65
C PHE A 131 7.89 -21.79 16.49
N GLN A 132 6.88 -22.67 16.31
CA GLN A 132 5.85 -22.51 15.30
C GLN A 132 4.98 -21.29 15.59
N THR A 133 4.54 -21.13 16.85
CA THR A 133 3.77 -19.95 17.28
C THR A 133 4.57 -18.67 17.04
N MET A 134 5.84 -18.65 17.44
CA MET A 134 6.72 -17.50 17.22
C MET A 134 6.85 -17.18 15.72
N ALA A 135 7.12 -18.17 14.87
CA ALA A 135 7.26 -17.97 13.42
C ALA A 135 5.97 -17.41 12.77
N LEU A 136 4.81 -17.94 13.12
CA LEU A 136 3.52 -17.48 12.60
C LEU A 136 3.21 -16.05 13.05
N ARG A 137 3.46 -15.74 14.33
CA ARG A 137 3.18 -14.41 14.87
C ARG A 137 4.14 -13.35 14.34
N LEU A 138 5.41 -13.68 14.16
CA LEU A 138 6.39 -12.76 13.57
C LEU A 138 6.10 -12.46 12.10
N THR A 139 5.53 -13.41 11.35
CA THR A 139 5.20 -13.23 9.92
C THR A 139 3.84 -12.61 9.68
N ILE A 140 2.87 -12.83 10.57
CA ILE A 140 1.48 -12.34 10.41
C ILE A 140 1.17 -11.26 11.45
N ALA A 141 1.21 -11.57 12.74
CA ALA A 141 0.78 -10.64 13.78
C ALA A 141 1.64 -9.36 13.82
N THR A 142 2.97 -9.47 13.65
CA THR A 142 3.87 -8.31 13.72
C THR A 142 3.58 -7.27 12.63
N PRO A 143 3.50 -7.62 11.33
CA PRO A 143 3.03 -6.68 10.31
C PRO A 143 1.64 -6.10 10.60
N MET A 144 0.72 -6.90 11.16
CA MET A 144 -0.62 -6.43 11.46
C MET A 144 -0.64 -5.38 12.57
N HIS A 145 0.07 -5.59 13.69
CA HIS A 145 0.19 -4.57 14.73
C HIS A 145 0.75 -3.26 14.18
N ILE A 146 1.77 -3.33 13.31
CA ILE A 146 2.33 -2.15 12.65
C ILE A 146 1.25 -1.47 11.79
N SER A 147 0.60 -2.23 10.89
CA SER A 147 -0.42 -1.70 9.98
C SER A 147 -1.67 -1.15 10.68
N PHE A 148 -2.04 -1.67 11.85
CA PHE A 148 -3.16 -1.16 12.63
C PHE A 148 -2.84 0.22 13.21
N SER A 149 -1.67 0.34 13.84
CA SER A 149 -1.33 1.56 14.57
C SER A 149 -0.78 2.68 13.69
N ILE A 150 -0.22 2.38 12.51
CA ILE A 150 0.57 3.34 11.71
C ILE A 150 -0.17 4.68 11.43
N PHE A 151 -1.49 4.65 11.27
CA PHE A 151 -2.32 5.85 11.04
C PHE A 151 -2.25 6.86 12.18
N MET A 152 -2.12 6.39 13.42
CA MET A 152 -1.95 7.26 14.59
C MET A 152 -0.64 8.06 14.52
N GLY A 153 0.37 7.53 13.82
CA GLY A 153 1.65 8.21 13.59
C GLY A 153 1.50 9.50 12.78
N LEU A 154 0.62 9.51 11.77
CA LEU A 154 0.36 10.71 10.97
C LEU A 154 -0.31 11.80 11.80
N ALA A 155 -1.29 11.40 12.61
CA ALA A 155 -1.98 12.31 13.51
C ALA A 155 -1.04 12.86 14.58
N PHE A 156 -0.20 12.01 15.14
CA PHE A 156 0.84 12.40 16.10
C PHE A 156 1.79 13.44 15.51
N PHE A 157 2.30 13.22 14.28
CA PHE A 157 3.14 14.20 13.58
C PHE A 157 2.44 15.55 13.48
N SER A 158 1.19 15.58 12.99
CA SER A 158 0.44 16.82 12.84
C SER A 158 0.16 17.52 14.19
N ILE A 159 -0.10 16.77 15.26
CA ILE A 159 -0.31 17.35 16.60
C ILE A 159 0.98 17.98 17.13
N VAL A 160 2.11 17.31 16.95
CA VAL A 160 3.40 17.77 17.47
C VAL A 160 3.93 18.95 16.66
N ILE A 161 3.86 18.89 15.34
CA ILE A 161 4.45 19.87 14.42
C ILE A 161 3.44 20.96 14.05
N ASN A 162 2.29 20.59 13.49
CA ASN A 162 1.29 21.53 12.97
C ASN A 162 0.32 22.05 14.04
N LYS A 163 0.38 21.52 15.28
CA LYS A 163 -0.54 21.84 16.40
C LYS A 163 -2.01 21.59 16.05
N SER A 164 -2.26 20.66 15.15
CA SER A 164 -3.60 20.27 14.67
C SER A 164 -3.68 18.75 14.50
N GLY A 165 -4.83 18.19 14.14
CA GLY A 165 -4.95 16.74 13.87
C GLY A 165 -5.51 15.87 15.00
N TRP A 166 -6.10 16.46 16.05
CA TRP A 166 -6.83 15.68 17.09
C TRP A 166 -8.01 14.87 16.53
N ILE A 167 -8.72 15.40 15.53
CA ILE A 167 -9.80 14.68 14.84
C ILE A 167 -9.23 13.48 14.06
N LEU A 168 -8.11 13.68 13.36
CA LEU A 168 -7.40 12.59 12.68
C LEU A 168 -6.93 11.54 13.68
N LEU A 169 -6.45 11.95 14.86
CA LEU A 169 -6.04 11.03 15.92
C LEU A 169 -7.21 10.16 16.38
N GLY A 170 -8.35 10.77 16.71
CA GLY A 170 -9.56 10.03 17.11
C GLY A 170 -10.02 9.05 16.03
N ALA A 171 -10.07 9.49 14.77
CA ALA A 171 -10.43 8.64 13.64
C ALA A 171 -9.44 7.47 13.43
N SER A 172 -8.14 7.74 13.52
CA SER A 172 -7.08 6.73 13.36
C SER A 172 -7.08 5.71 14.50
N LEU A 173 -7.34 6.15 15.74
CA LEU A 173 -7.44 5.26 16.90
C LEU A 173 -8.68 4.36 16.78
N ILE A 174 -9.84 4.92 16.41
CA ILE A 174 -11.06 4.12 16.18
C ILE A 174 -10.81 3.10 15.07
N TYR A 175 -10.16 3.50 13.97
CA TYR A 175 -9.78 2.57 12.91
C TYR A 175 -8.89 1.44 13.44
N ALA A 176 -7.81 1.77 14.16
CA ALA A 176 -6.85 0.80 14.72
C ALA A 176 -7.55 -0.19 15.65
N ILE A 177 -8.43 0.31 16.52
CA ILE A 177 -9.24 -0.48 17.45
C ILE A 177 -10.12 -1.48 16.70
N LEU A 178 -10.88 -1.00 15.70
CA LEU A 178 -11.84 -1.84 14.97
C LEU A 178 -11.13 -2.93 14.17
N ILE A 179 -10.04 -2.59 13.49
CA ILE A 179 -9.32 -3.55 12.65
C ILE A 179 -8.55 -4.58 13.49
N HIS A 180 -8.00 -4.16 14.64
CA HIS A 180 -7.36 -5.05 15.60
C HIS A 180 -8.38 -6.00 16.24
N GLY A 181 -9.50 -5.47 16.73
CA GLY A 181 -10.57 -6.30 17.29
C GLY A 181 -11.17 -7.28 16.28
N LEU A 182 -11.28 -6.86 15.00
CA LEU A 182 -11.70 -7.75 13.92
C LEU A 182 -10.67 -8.87 13.67
N TYR A 183 -9.38 -8.56 13.71
CA TYR A 183 -8.32 -9.56 13.61
C TYR A 183 -8.40 -10.58 14.75
N ASP A 184 -8.54 -10.13 16.00
CA ASP A 184 -8.67 -11.03 17.15
C ASP A 184 -9.94 -11.87 17.08
N LEU A 185 -11.07 -11.27 16.68
CA LEU A 185 -12.33 -11.99 16.48
C LEU A 185 -12.16 -13.15 15.49
N ILE A 186 -11.47 -12.90 14.38
CA ILE A 186 -11.18 -13.92 13.35
C ILE A 186 -10.33 -15.05 13.92
N ILE A 187 -9.25 -14.70 14.64
CA ILE A 187 -8.32 -15.67 15.21
C ILE A 187 -8.98 -16.49 16.34
N PHE A 188 -9.79 -15.87 17.21
CA PHE A 188 -10.39 -16.55 18.36
C PHE A 188 -11.51 -17.52 17.97
N ASN A 189 -12.28 -17.19 16.94
CA ASN A 189 -13.41 -18.00 16.49
C ASN A 189 -13.05 -18.96 15.34
N GLY A 190 -11.79 -18.97 14.88
CA GLY A 190 -11.37 -19.81 13.78
C GLY A 190 -12.11 -19.51 12.46
N PHE A 191 -12.51 -18.25 12.24
CA PHE A 191 -13.17 -17.82 11.01
C PHE A 191 -12.30 -18.11 9.78
N PHE A 192 -12.93 -18.26 8.62
CA PHE A 192 -12.27 -18.61 7.35
C PHE A 192 -11.00 -17.79 7.12
N ILE A 193 -9.88 -18.48 6.83
CA ILE A 193 -8.58 -17.92 6.43
C ILE A 193 -8.71 -16.84 5.34
N VAL A 194 -9.75 -16.92 4.52
CA VAL A 194 -10.12 -15.93 3.49
C VAL A 194 -10.38 -14.55 4.10
N VAL A 195 -11.15 -14.46 5.19
CA VAL A 195 -11.46 -13.19 5.87
C VAL A 195 -10.18 -12.59 6.45
N LEU A 196 -9.33 -13.42 7.06
CA LEU A 196 -8.02 -12.98 7.57
C LEU A 196 -7.17 -12.39 6.43
N ILE A 197 -7.09 -13.07 5.28
CA ILE A 197 -6.36 -12.59 4.11
C ILE A 197 -6.91 -11.25 3.61
N ILE A 198 -8.24 -11.06 3.59
CA ILE A 198 -8.86 -9.79 3.20
C ILE A 198 -8.46 -8.67 4.15
N VAL A 199 -8.58 -8.91 5.47
CA VAL A 199 -8.20 -7.93 6.50
C VAL A 199 -6.72 -7.57 6.40
N VAL A 200 -5.84 -8.56 6.24
CA VAL A 200 -4.39 -8.36 6.07
C VAL A 200 -4.10 -7.55 4.80
N LYS A 201 -4.68 -7.93 3.66
CA LYS A 201 -4.48 -7.22 2.39
C LYS A 201 -4.99 -5.79 2.45
N MET A 202 -6.14 -5.58 3.07
CA MET A 202 -6.72 -4.24 3.24
C MET A 202 -5.82 -3.38 4.14
N ALA A 203 -5.45 -3.87 5.32
CA ALA A 203 -4.57 -3.11 6.22
C ALA A 203 -3.23 -2.79 5.55
N HIS A 204 -2.67 -3.73 4.80
CA HIS A 204 -1.43 -3.53 4.06
C HIS A 204 -1.56 -2.51 2.92
N SER A 205 -2.62 -2.58 2.10
CA SER A 205 -2.81 -1.65 0.98
C SER A 205 -3.06 -0.22 1.46
N TRP A 206 -3.80 -0.06 2.55
CA TRP A 206 -4.00 1.21 3.23
C TRP A 206 -2.69 1.75 3.82
N THR A 207 -1.86 0.89 4.42
CA THR A 207 -0.52 1.25 4.91
C THR A 207 0.36 1.80 3.79
N LEU A 208 0.43 1.11 2.64
CA LEU A 208 1.23 1.56 1.50
C LEU A 208 0.71 2.85 0.89
N SER A 209 -0.62 3.03 0.87
CA SER A 209 -1.23 4.27 0.38
C SER A 209 -0.86 5.43 1.31
N LEU A 210 -0.93 5.25 2.63
CA LEU A 210 -0.56 6.24 3.62
C LEU A 210 0.92 6.62 3.54
N LEU A 211 1.80 5.63 3.36
CA LEU A 211 3.22 5.86 3.13
C LEU A 211 3.45 6.70 1.88
N GLY A 212 2.82 6.33 0.75
CA GLY A 212 2.87 7.10 -0.50
C GLY A 212 2.42 8.55 -0.34
N TYR A 213 1.34 8.78 0.41
CA TYR A 213 0.90 10.13 0.76
C TYR A 213 1.96 10.86 1.60
N SER A 214 2.43 10.27 2.70
CA SER A 214 3.38 10.92 3.61
C SER A 214 4.68 11.31 2.92
N THR A 215 5.19 10.47 2.03
CA THR A 215 6.38 10.73 1.21
C THR A 215 6.10 11.80 0.16
N ALA A 216 4.91 11.78 -0.48
CA ALA A 216 4.52 12.78 -1.45
C ALA A 216 4.43 14.19 -0.86
N VAL A 217 4.01 14.30 0.40
CA VAL A 217 3.91 15.58 1.14
C VAL A 217 5.15 15.92 1.97
N SER A 218 6.23 15.15 1.84
CA SER A 218 7.48 15.43 2.56
C SER A 218 8.07 16.80 2.14
N PRO A 219 8.54 17.62 3.09
CA PRO A 219 9.25 18.86 2.80
C PRO A 219 10.64 18.63 2.17
N HIS A 220 11.20 17.42 2.30
CA HIS A 220 12.52 17.07 1.74
C HIS A 220 12.44 16.48 0.33
N ARG A 221 11.24 16.31 -0.21
CA ARG A 221 11.05 15.83 -1.59
C ARG A 221 11.60 16.82 -2.60
N THR A 222 12.37 16.32 -3.57
CA THR A 222 12.83 17.06 -4.75
C THR A 222 12.26 16.42 -6.03
N SER A 223 11.93 17.21 -7.05
CA SER A 223 11.56 16.64 -8.36
C SER A 223 12.77 16.03 -9.07
N LEU A 224 12.53 15.12 -10.03
CA LEU A 224 13.61 14.52 -10.81
C LEU A 224 14.39 15.59 -11.60
N LYS A 225 13.67 16.56 -12.14
CA LYS A 225 14.24 17.68 -12.88
C LYS A 225 15.12 18.55 -11.97
N ASP A 226 14.60 18.96 -10.81
CA ASP A 226 15.35 19.80 -9.86
C ASP A 226 16.59 19.07 -9.32
N PHE A 227 16.50 17.76 -9.11
CA PHE A 227 17.64 16.94 -8.69
C PHE A 227 18.78 16.96 -9.71
N ILE A 228 18.47 16.85 -11.01
CA ILE A 228 19.48 16.87 -12.07
C ILE A 228 20.05 18.27 -12.28
N GLU A 229 19.20 19.31 -12.26
CA GLU A 229 19.62 20.71 -12.47
C GLU A 229 20.50 21.22 -11.33
N ASN A 230 20.18 20.86 -10.08
CA ASN A 230 20.95 21.29 -8.90
C ASN A 230 22.05 20.31 -8.48
N TYR A 231 22.34 19.28 -9.29
CA TYR A 231 23.33 18.26 -8.94
C TYR A 231 24.74 18.85 -8.86
N LYS A 232 25.39 18.69 -7.71
CA LYS A 232 26.75 19.20 -7.48
C LYS A 232 27.77 18.33 -8.22
N LYS A 233 28.44 18.89 -9.24
CA LYS A 233 29.59 18.32 -9.99
C LYS A 233 29.38 16.85 -10.43
N PRO A 234 28.64 16.58 -11.53
CA PRO A 234 28.54 15.23 -12.08
C PRO A 234 29.89 14.73 -12.62
N GLU A 235 30.22 13.48 -12.32
CA GLU A 235 31.46 12.84 -12.79
C GLU A 235 31.24 12.08 -14.10
N LYS A 236 32.29 11.99 -14.93
CA LYS A 236 32.26 11.15 -16.14
C LYS A 236 32.66 9.72 -15.77
N GLU A 237 31.69 8.82 -15.82
CA GLU A 237 31.91 7.39 -15.57
C GLU A 237 31.69 6.58 -16.85
N LYS A 238 32.01 5.28 -16.78
CA LYS A 238 31.76 4.34 -17.86
C LYS A 238 30.28 4.40 -18.24
N GLY A 239 30.00 4.80 -19.49
CA GLY A 239 28.65 5.02 -19.96
C GLY A 239 27.93 3.71 -20.26
N LEU A 240 26.69 3.60 -19.78
CA LEU A 240 25.71 2.65 -20.27
C LEU A 240 25.47 2.89 -21.76
N GLU A 241 25.18 1.82 -22.49
CA GLU A 241 24.82 1.91 -23.90
C GLU A 241 23.47 2.62 -24.04
N CYS A 242 23.44 3.73 -24.78
CA CYS A 242 22.19 4.39 -25.10
C CYS A 242 21.40 3.55 -26.11
N LEU A 243 20.22 3.08 -25.73
CA LEU A 243 19.38 2.26 -26.60
C LEU A 243 18.79 3.04 -27.79
N HIS A 244 18.78 4.37 -27.72
CA HIS A 244 18.29 5.25 -28.78
C HIS A 244 19.33 5.51 -29.88
N CYS A 245 20.58 5.83 -29.52
CA CYS A 245 21.63 6.22 -30.49
C CYS A 245 22.86 5.30 -30.51
N GLY A 246 22.93 4.29 -29.64
CA GLY A 246 24.04 3.35 -29.56
C GLY A 246 25.29 3.87 -28.83
N ASP A 247 25.29 5.10 -28.32
CA ASP A 247 26.45 5.72 -27.67
C ASP A 247 26.90 4.94 -26.42
N LYS A 248 28.20 4.57 -26.37
CA LYS A 248 28.86 3.85 -25.27
C LYS A 248 29.98 4.64 -24.61
N HIS A 249 30.23 5.88 -25.03
CA HIS A 249 31.27 6.72 -24.43
C HIS A 249 30.96 7.02 -22.97
N ASN A 250 31.97 7.50 -22.23
CA ASN A 250 31.81 7.94 -20.84
C ASN A 250 30.79 9.08 -20.75
N LYS A 251 29.84 8.96 -19.83
CA LYS A 251 28.69 9.85 -19.68
C LYS A 251 28.74 10.58 -18.35
N LEU A 252 28.22 11.80 -18.35
CA LEU A 252 27.98 12.53 -17.11
C LEU A 252 26.97 11.75 -16.27
N THR A 253 27.38 11.37 -15.07
CA THR A 253 26.66 10.45 -14.19
C THR A 253 26.19 11.18 -12.94
N PHE A 254 24.90 11.02 -12.64
CA PHE A 254 24.20 11.57 -11.49
C PHE A 254 23.84 10.40 -10.58
N LYS A 255 24.34 10.42 -9.34
CA LYS A 255 24.15 9.35 -8.35
C LYS A 255 23.32 9.84 -7.17
N LEU A 256 22.34 9.04 -6.78
CA LEU A 256 21.57 9.22 -5.55
C LEU A 256 21.42 7.86 -4.85
N GLY A 257 22.27 7.60 -3.86
CA GLY A 257 22.35 6.28 -3.21
C GLY A 257 22.63 5.17 -4.23
N ARG A 258 21.63 4.34 -4.53
CA ARG A 258 21.70 3.25 -5.53
C ARG A 258 21.08 3.59 -6.90
N ILE A 259 20.63 4.83 -7.08
CA ILE A 259 20.11 5.34 -8.35
C ILE A 259 21.28 5.91 -9.15
N ILE A 260 21.40 5.47 -10.41
CA ILE A 260 22.41 5.93 -11.35
C ILE A 260 21.70 6.44 -12.60
N ILE A 261 21.89 7.71 -12.93
CA ILE A 261 21.32 8.34 -14.13
C ILE A 261 22.48 8.91 -14.94
N GLN A 262 22.49 8.67 -16.25
CA GLN A 262 23.56 9.12 -17.13
C GLN A 262 23.01 9.93 -18.29
N LYS A 263 23.57 11.11 -18.54
CA LYS A 263 23.20 11.92 -19.70
C LYS A 263 23.93 11.40 -20.95
N CYS A 264 23.19 11.11 -22.02
CA CYS A 264 23.81 10.71 -23.27
C CYS A 264 24.55 11.89 -23.92
N ASN A 265 25.71 11.64 -24.53
CA ASN A 265 26.48 12.69 -25.19
C ASN A 265 25.97 12.95 -26.62
N SER A 266 25.37 11.94 -27.26
CA SER A 266 24.95 11.98 -28.66
C SER A 266 23.47 12.31 -28.86
N CYS A 267 22.66 12.32 -27.81
CA CYS A 267 21.24 12.69 -27.86
C CYS A 267 20.77 13.32 -26.54
N SER A 268 19.56 13.89 -26.52
CA SER A 268 18.96 14.53 -25.34
C SER A 268 18.45 13.56 -24.27
N PHE A 269 18.51 12.25 -24.51
CA PHE A 269 17.99 11.23 -23.60
C PHE A 269 18.95 10.94 -22.42
N TYR A 270 18.35 10.52 -21.32
CA TYR A 270 19.04 9.98 -20.16
C TYR A 270 18.96 8.46 -20.18
N VAL A 271 20.01 7.80 -19.68
CA VAL A 271 20.16 6.35 -19.64
C VAL A 271 20.35 5.93 -18.18
N THR A 272 19.72 4.82 -17.79
CA THR A 272 19.78 4.28 -16.44
C THR A 272 19.71 2.76 -16.49
N THR A 273 19.92 2.10 -15.34
CA THR A 273 19.67 0.67 -15.23
C THR A 273 18.19 0.41 -14.95
N ARG A 274 17.69 -0.79 -15.29
CA ARG A 274 16.30 -1.17 -14.97
C ARG A 274 16.00 -1.03 -13.48
N ASP A 275 16.91 -1.47 -12.61
CA ASP A 275 16.75 -1.39 -11.15
C ASP A 275 16.76 0.06 -10.66
N SER A 276 17.64 0.91 -11.21
CA SER A 276 17.62 2.34 -10.93
C SER A 276 16.32 3.02 -11.38
N LEU A 277 15.71 2.59 -12.49
CA LEU A 277 14.42 3.11 -12.94
C LEU A 277 13.30 2.84 -11.93
N PHE A 278 13.18 1.61 -11.41
CA PHE A 278 12.19 1.31 -10.36
C PHE A 278 12.40 2.18 -9.11
N LYS A 279 13.66 2.39 -8.73
CA LYS A 279 14.01 3.28 -7.60
C LYS A 279 13.71 4.75 -7.88
N ILE A 280 13.79 5.21 -9.13
CA ILE A 280 13.39 6.56 -9.54
C ILE A 280 11.89 6.74 -9.31
N PHE A 281 11.05 5.79 -9.72
CA PHE A 281 9.60 5.85 -9.47
C PHE A 281 9.24 5.84 -7.99
N HIS A 282 9.96 5.05 -7.20
CA HIS A 282 9.78 5.03 -5.75
C HIS A 282 10.18 6.36 -5.10
N HIS A 283 11.38 6.88 -5.43
CA HIS A 283 11.94 8.06 -4.78
C HIS A 283 11.29 9.36 -5.23
N PHE A 284 11.10 9.56 -6.53
CA PHE A 284 10.58 10.81 -7.09
C PHE A 284 9.06 10.78 -7.30
N GLY A 285 8.49 9.61 -7.60
CA GLY A 285 7.06 9.43 -7.80
C GLY A 285 6.27 9.13 -6.53
N SER A 286 6.93 8.93 -5.38
CA SER A 286 6.30 8.56 -4.10
C SER A 286 5.40 7.31 -4.20
N SER A 287 5.71 6.41 -5.14
CA SER A 287 4.87 5.25 -5.43
C SER A 287 5.44 3.98 -4.77
N PHE A 288 4.69 3.48 -3.79
CA PHE A 288 4.97 2.23 -3.07
C PHE A 288 4.12 1.05 -3.56
N LYS A 289 3.19 1.29 -4.51
CA LYS A 289 2.39 0.24 -5.14
C LYS A 289 3.24 -0.57 -6.11
N ASN A 290 2.83 -1.80 -6.40
CA ASN A 290 3.61 -2.70 -7.23
C ASN A 290 3.70 -2.19 -8.68
N LEU A 291 4.82 -1.53 -9.00
CA LEU A 291 5.10 -0.93 -10.30
C LEU A 291 5.20 -1.97 -11.43
N SER A 292 5.34 -3.26 -11.10
CA SER A 292 5.36 -4.33 -12.10
C SER A 292 4.05 -4.43 -12.89
N TYR A 293 2.94 -3.93 -12.35
CA TYR A 293 1.65 -3.90 -13.05
C TYR A 293 1.66 -3.01 -14.29
N TYR A 294 2.48 -1.96 -14.28
CA TYR A 294 2.60 -1.00 -15.38
C TYR A 294 3.68 -1.41 -16.40
N TYR A 295 4.44 -2.46 -16.09
CA TYR A 295 5.49 -2.98 -16.97
C TYR A 295 4.87 -3.77 -18.13
N GLY A 296 4.97 -3.23 -19.34
CA GLY A 296 4.38 -3.81 -20.55
C GLY A 296 5.31 -3.73 -21.76
N SER A 297 5.00 -4.45 -22.83
CA SER A 297 5.77 -4.34 -24.09
C SER A 297 5.52 -2.98 -24.75
N ALA A 298 6.60 -2.27 -25.12
CA ALA A 298 6.51 -1.14 -26.03
C ALA A 298 6.12 -1.68 -27.42
N GLY A 299 4.99 -1.26 -27.98
CA GLY A 299 4.51 -1.79 -29.26
C GLY A 299 5.39 -1.39 -30.44
N GLY A 300 5.62 -2.33 -31.37
CA GLY A 300 5.99 -2.09 -32.78
C GLY A 300 7.48 -1.92 -33.12
N GLY A 301 8.16 -3.02 -33.49
CA GLY A 301 9.47 -2.99 -34.18
C GLY A 301 10.54 -3.91 -33.57
N GLN A 302 11.56 -4.27 -34.37
CA GLN A 302 12.52 -5.39 -34.19
C GLN A 302 13.35 -5.44 -32.88
N SER A 303 13.16 -4.53 -31.94
CA SER A 303 13.78 -4.57 -30.61
C SER A 303 12.73 -4.81 -29.53
N ARG A 304 12.84 -5.93 -28.79
CA ARG A 304 12.01 -6.22 -27.60
C ARG A 304 12.28 -5.19 -26.49
N LEU A 305 11.62 -4.05 -26.57
CA LEU A 305 11.63 -3.00 -25.56
C LEU A 305 10.31 -3.03 -24.80
N SER A 306 10.39 -2.73 -23.51
CA SER A 306 9.29 -2.70 -22.55
C SER A 306 9.17 -1.27 -21.99
N THR A 307 7.98 -0.82 -21.63
CA THR A 307 7.75 0.45 -20.92
C THR A 307 7.40 0.15 -19.47
N LEU A 308 7.93 0.92 -18.52
CA LEU A 308 7.51 0.80 -17.10
C LEU A 308 6.28 1.66 -16.84
N HIS A 309 6.24 2.84 -17.45
CA HIS A 309 5.08 3.71 -17.56
C HIS A 309 5.25 4.53 -18.85
N GLU A 310 4.30 5.43 -19.14
CA GLU A 310 4.50 6.48 -20.14
C GLU A 310 5.84 7.20 -19.91
N ALA A 311 6.52 7.61 -20.99
CA ALA A 311 7.79 8.35 -20.99
C ALA A 311 9.11 7.58 -20.74
N ASN A 312 9.11 6.25 -20.65
CA ASN A 312 10.36 5.49 -20.54
C ASN A 312 10.37 4.19 -21.34
N LEU A 313 11.56 3.78 -21.81
CA LEU A 313 11.77 2.54 -22.55
C LEU A 313 12.89 1.71 -21.90
N VAL A 314 12.69 0.40 -21.81
CA VAL A 314 13.50 -0.56 -21.08
C VAL A 314 13.85 -1.74 -21.99
N SER A 315 15.11 -2.13 -22.06
CA SER A 315 15.52 -3.39 -22.66
C SER A 315 15.70 -4.44 -21.57
N ASP A 316 14.86 -5.47 -21.56
CA ASP A 316 14.96 -6.57 -20.59
C ASP A 316 16.23 -7.39 -20.75
N GLN A 317 16.71 -7.56 -22.00
CA GLN A 317 17.94 -8.29 -22.29
C GLN A 317 19.18 -7.57 -21.73
N LYS A 318 19.27 -6.25 -21.98
CA LYS A 318 20.42 -5.45 -21.53
C LYS A 318 20.26 -4.93 -20.10
N LYS A 319 19.06 -5.02 -19.51
CA LYS A 319 18.68 -4.43 -18.21
C LYS A 319 18.96 -2.93 -18.11
N ILE A 320 18.84 -2.23 -19.24
CA ILE A 320 19.07 -0.79 -19.39
C ILE A 320 17.75 -0.13 -19.76
N ALA A 321 17.53 1.08 -19.25
CA ALA A 321 16.41 1.93 -19.60
C ALA A 321 16.90 3.29 -20.09
N TYR A 322 16.09 3.97 -20.90
CA TYR A 322 16.30 5.36 -21.27
C TYR A 322 14.98 6.13 -21.27
N PHE A 323 15.08 7.44 -21.09
CA PHE A 323 13.92 8.32 -20.97
C PHE A 323 14.28 9.77 -21.32
N ASN A 324 13.28 10.55 -21.70
CA ASN A 324 13.38 12.00 -21.77
C ASN A 324 13.15 12.56 -20.35
N LEU A 325 13.98 13.52 -19.93
CA LEU A 325 13.90 14.08 -18.58
C LEU A 325 12.57 14.80 -18.31
N ALA A 326 12.09 15.61 -19.26
CA ALA A 326 10.85 16.36 -19.09
C ALA A 326 9.66 15.42 -18.95
N ASP A 327 9.53 14.50 -19.92
CA ASP A 327 8.41 13.55 -19.99
C ASP A 327 8.38 12.63 -18.76
N LEU A 328 9.53 12.10 -18.32
CA LEU A 328 9.58 11.24 -17.13
C LEU A 328 9.31 12.04 -15.85
N SER A 329 9.81 13.27 -15.74
CA SER A 329 9.53 14.11 -14.57
C SER A 329 8.02 14.38 -14.45
N GLU A 330 7.34 14.71 -15.56
CA GLU A 330 5.90 14.92 -15.57
C GLU A 330 5.14 13.65 -15.15
N ALA A 331 5.54 12.48 -15.67
CA ALA A 331 4.95 11.21 -15.28
C ALA A 331 5.08 10.95 -13.76
N LEU A 332 6.25 11.21 -13.18
CA LEU A 332 6.51 11.05 -11.74
C LEU A 332 5.69 12.03 -10.88
N ASP A 333 5.52 13.25 -11.35
CA ASP A 333 4.69 14.24 -10.67
C ASP A 333 3.21 13.83 -10.71
N LYS A 334 2.71 13.24 -11.81
CA LYS A 334 1.35 12.64 -11.86
C LYS A 334 1.15 11.55 -10.80
N PHE A 335 2.14 10.70 -10.55
CA PHE A 335 2.07 9.71 -9.46
C PHE A 335 1.98 10.40 -8.08
N THR A 336 2.77 11.44 -7.87
CA THR A 336 2.79 12.21 -6.62
C THR A 336 1.44 12.91 -6.39
N ILE A 337 0.91 13.59 -7.40
CA ILE A 337 -0.42 14.22 -7.38
C ILE A 337 -1.49 13.17 -7.07
N THR A 338 -1.43 12.00 -7.70
CA THR A 338 -2.40 10.91 -7.48
C THR A 338 -2.34 10.42 -6.03
N ALA A 339 -1.15 10.24 -5.47
CA ALA A 339 -0.97 9.85 -4.07
C ALA A 339 -1.59 10.87 -3.11
N VAL A 340 -1.50 12.16 -3.42
CA VAL A 340 -2.16 13.23 -2.64
C VAL A 340 -3.68 13.23 -2.86
N LYS A 341 -4.16 13.32 -4.10
CA LYS A 341 -5.59 13.47 -4.43
C LYS A 341 -6.44 12.28 -3.98
N THR A 342 -5.90 11.07 -4.02
CA THR A 342 -6.63 9.86 -3.60
C THR A 342 -6.86 9.75 -2.10
N MET A 343 -6.18 10.57 -1.28
CA MET A 343 -6.41 10.58 0.16
C MET A 343 -7.72 11.28 0.55
N PRO A 344 -8.44 10.73 1.54
CA PRO A 344 -9.63 11.38 2.11
C PRO A 344 -9.37 12.84 2.50
N SER A 345 -10.37 13.69 2.29
CA SER A 345 -10.25 15.14 2.52
C SER A 345 -9.82 15.50 3.94
N PHE A 346 -10.29 14.77 4.96
CA PHE A 346 -9.93 15.00 6.36
C PHE A 346 -8.46 14.68 6.67
N ILE A 347 -7.82 13.77 5.90
CA ILE A 347 -6.38 13.50 5.99
C ILE A 347 -5.63 14.66 5.33
N ARG A 348 -6.03 15.03 4.10
CA ARG A 348 -5.42 16.13 3.34
C ARG A 348 -5.48 17.47 4.07
N SER A 349 -6.56 17.76 4.80
CA SER A 349 -6.69 19.00 5.57
C SER A 349 -5.79 19.07 6.80
N THR A 350 -5.22 17.94 7.22
CA THR A 350 -4.43 17.84 8.45
C THR A 350 -2.94 18.08 8.19
N ILE A 351 -2.47 17.85 6.97
CA ILE A 351 -1.10 18.09 6.54
C ILE A 351 -1.14 18.81 5.20
N SER A 352 -0.77 20.09 5.22
CA SER A 352 -0.64 20.88 4.00
C SER A 352 0.57 20.39 3.21
N PRO A 353 0.41 20.07 1.92
CA PRO A 353 1.55 19.77 1.06
C PRO A 353 2.46 21.01 0.92
N PRO A 354 3.75 20.81 0.60
CA PRO A 354 4.67 21.91 0.28
C PRO A 354 4.13 22.79 -0.85
N GLU A 355 4.47 24.10 -0.85
CA GLU A 355 4.01 25.06 -1.88
C GLU A 355 4.31 24.60 -3.32
N THR A 356 5.45 23.91 -3.51
CA THR A 356 5.83 23.33 -4.80
C THR A 356 4.82 22.30 -5.30
N ILE A 357 4.31 21.45 -4.41
CA ILE A 357 3.29 20.44 -4.73
C ILE A 357 1.94 21.10 -4.96
N VAL A 358 1.59 22.14 -4.18
CA VAL A 358 0.37 22.93 -4.40
C VAL A 358 0.39 23.53 -5.81
N ALA A 359 1.48 24.18 -6.20
CA ALA A 359 1.63 24.75 -7.54
C ALA A 359 1.53 23.70 -8.65
N ILE A 360 2.15 22.52 -8.45
CA ILE A 360 2.02 21.39 -9.40
C ILE A 360 0.58 20.91 -9.52
N ILE A 361 -0.15 20.83 -8.40
CA ILE A 361 -1.57 20.43 -8.39
C ILE A 361 -2.43 21.47 -9.10
N GLU A 362 -2.23 22.76 -8.82
CA GLU A 362 -2.95 23.87 -9.46
C GLU A 362 -2.73 23.90 -10.97
N LEU A 363 -1.47 23.80 -11.42
CA LEU A 363 -1.13 23.72 -12.85
C LEU A 363 -1.76 22.50 -13.53
N ALA A 364 -1.83 21.35 -12.84
CA ALA A 364 -2.49 20.17 -13.38
C ALA A 364 -4.01 20.38 -13.52
N GLU A 365 -4.64 21.07 -12.57
CA GLU A 365 -6.07 21.39 -12.60
C GLU A 365 -6.43 22.43 -13.66
N GLU A 366 -5.59 23.44 -13.89
CA GLU A 366 -5.76 24.39 -15.00
C GLU A 366 -5.68 23.69 -16.37
N ASN A 367 -4.74 22.77 -16.53
CA ASN A 367 -4.59 21.99 -17.76
C ASN A 367 -5.77 21.04 -17.99
N GLU A 368 -6.28 20.36 -16.96
CA GLU A 368 -7.51 19.54 -17.07
C GLU A 368 -8.75 20.38 -17.40
N ASN A 369 -8.88 21.57 -16.81
CA ASN A 369 -10.03 22.45 -17.06
C ASN A 369 -10.01 23.08 -18.47
N SER A 370 -8.83 23.34 -19.04
CA SER A 370 -8.70 23.85 -20.42
C SER A 370 -9.03 22.80 -21.50
N HIS A 371 -8.93 21.51 -21.17
CA HIS A 371 -9.18 20.38 -22.07
C HIS A 371 -10.53 19.70 -21.84
N ARG A 372 -11.42 20.28 -21.01
CA ARG A 372 -12.74 19.72 -20.76
C ARG A 372 -13.64 19.98 -21.99
N PRO A 373 -14.01 18.97 -22.80
CA PRO A 373 -15.03 19.18 -23.83
C PRO A 373 -16.33 19.62 -23.14
N SER A 374 -17.00 20.59 -23.74
CA SER A 374 -18.34 21.06 -23.34
C SER A 374 -19.24 19.86 -23.04
N SER A 375 -19.82 19.90 -21.84
CA SER A 375 -20.80 18.94 -21.30
C SER A 375 -21.57 18.17 -22.38
N ILE A 376 -21.33 16.86 -22.46
CA ILE A 376 -22.23 15.95 -23.14
C ILE A 376 -23.53 15.96 -22.33
N GLU A 377 -24.62 16.44 -22.93
CA GLU A 377 -25.97 16.31 -22.38
C GLU A 377 -26.25 14.82 -22.10
N HIS A 378 -26.38 14.48 -20.82
CA HIS A 378 -26.71 13.14 -20.40
C HIS A 378 -28.15 12.82 -20.80
N ASN A 379 -28.30 11.99 -21.83
CA ASN A 379 -29.58 11.42 -22.25
C ASN A 379 -30.08 10.46 -21.15
N HIS A 380 -31.19 10.81 -20.50
CA HIS A 380 -31.71 10.19 -19.27
C HIS A 380 -32.13 8.71 -19.36
N SER A 381 -31.92 8.02 -20.49
CA SER A 381 -32.33 6.62 -20.70
C SER A 381 -31.25 5.56 -20.42
N THR A 382 -30.01 5.96 -20.10
CA THR A 382 -28.87 5.04 -19.86
C THR A 382 -28.44 4.90 -18.39
N PHE A 383 -29.15 5.57 -17.47
CA PHE A 383 -28.75 5.71 -16.06
C PHE A 383 -28.63 4.38 -15.29
N SER A 384 -29.48 3.38 -15.56
CA SER A 384 -29.45 2.12 -14.76
C SER A 384 -28.29 1.19 -15.12
N LYS A 385 -27.91 1.12 -16.40
CA LYS A 385 -26.80 0.26 -16.85
C LYS A 385 -25.47 0.84 -16.44
N GLU A 386 -25.29 2.15 -16.61
CA GLU A 386 -24.04 2.81 -16.22
C GLU A 386 -23.85 2.80 -14.70
N ALA A 387 -24.91 3.06 -13.92
CA ALA A 387 -24.85 2.96 -12.47
C ALA A 387 -24.50 1.54 -11.98
N PHE A 388 -25.07 0.50 -12.61
CA PHE A 388 -24.73 -0.88 -12.29
C PHE A 388 -23.26 -1.20 -12.58
N PHE A 389 -22.74 -0.84 -13.76
CA PHE A 389 -21.33 -1.09 -14.09
C PHE A 389 -20.39 -0.26 -13.22
N ARG A 390 -20.76 0.97 -12.85
CA ARG A 390 -20.01 1.77 -11.89
C ARG A 390 -19.97 1.12 -10.51
N PHE A 391 -21.11 0.66 -10.00
CA PHE A 391 -21.15 -0.10 -8.75
C PHE A 391 -20.32 -1.39 -8.84
N LEU A 392 -20.41 -2.12 -9.96
CA LEU A 392 -19.69 -3.37 -10.19
C LEU A 392 -18.16 -3.19 -10.19
N LEU A 393 -17.67 -2.09 -10.75
CA LEU A 393 -16.23 -1.86 -10.91
C LEU A 393 -15.64 -1.02 -9.78
N TYR A 394 -16.41 -0.04 -9.31
CA TYR A 394 -15.98 1.08 -8.48
C TYR A 394 -17.02 1.41 -7.39
N PRO A 395 -17.41 0.45 -6.52
CA PRO A 395 -18.48 0.65 -5.52
C PRO A 395 -18.16 1.69 -4.45
N LEU A 396 -16.88 2.07 -4.28
CA LEU A 396 -16.38 2.98 -3.25
C LEU A 396 -15.84 4.30 -3.84
N ASP A 397 -16.11 4.56 -5.12
CA ASP A 397 -15.56 5.72 -5.84
C ASP A 397 -16.43 6.96 -5.63
N ASP A 398 -15.81 8.14 -5.59
CA ASP A 398 -16.53 9.39 -5.38
C ASP A 398 -17.46 9.66 -6.58
N PRO A 399 -18.79 9.81 -6.37
CA PRO A 399 -19.73 10.13 -7.45
C PRO A 399 -19.36 11.40 -8.23
N LYS A 400 -18.59 12.31 -7.63
CA LYS A 400 -18.19 13.59 -8.22
C LYS A 400 -17.00 13.49 -9.17
N THR A 401 -16.20 12.41 -9.10
CA THR A 401 -15.02 12.20 -9.96
C THR A 401 -14.96 10.76 -10.47
N PRO A 402 -15.86 10.39 -11.39
CA PRO A 402 -16.00 9.00 -11.79
C PRO A 402 -14.86 8.52 -12.69
N LYS A 403 -14.31 7.35 -12.37
CA LYS A 403 -13.34 6.65 -13.24
C LYS A 403 -13.98 6.18 -14.55
N SER A 404 -13.17 6.13 -15.61
CA SER A 404 -13.60 5.68 -16.92
C SER A 404 -13.98 4.20 -16.95
N ILE A 405 -15.01 3.89 -17.73
CA ILE A 405 -15.43 2.52 -18.05
C ILE A 405 -15.08 2.26 -19.52
N HIS A 406 -14.27 1.24 -19.78
CA HIS A 406 -13.76 0.96 -21.12
C HIS A 406 -14.62 -0.06 -21.87
N ILE A 407 -15.11 0.27 -23.06
CA ILE A 407 -15.93 -0.67 -23.85
C ILE A 407 -15.02 -1.48 -24.79
N PRO A 408 -15.11 -2.82 -24.80
CA PRO A 408 -14.30 -3.65 -25.69
C PRO A 408 -14.63 -3.42 -27.16
N THR A 409 -13.61 -3.05 -27.94
CA THR A 409 -13.71 -2.84 -29.39
C THR A 409 -13.47 -4.12 -30.20
N ASN A 410 -12.73 -5.08 -29.63
CA ASN A 410 -12.37 -6.37 -30.24
C ASN A 410 -12.88 -7.55 -29.41
N LYS A 411 -13.09 -8.73 -30.01
CA LYS A 411 -13.52 -9.95 -29.26
C LYS A 411 -12.39 -10.46 -28.34
N GLY A 412 -12.73 -10.65 -27.06
CA GLY A 412 -11.82 -11.17 -26.03
C GLY A 412 -11.85 -12.69 -25.86
N PRO A 413 -11.00 -13.24 -24.96
CA PRO A 413 -10.97 -14.67 -24.66
C PRO A 413 -12.28 -15.12 -24.00
N ILE A 414 -12.83 -16.27 -24.42
CA ILE A 414 -14.14 -16.75 -23.95
C ILE A 414 -14.10 -17.21 -22.48
N TRP A 415 -12.93 -17.64 -22.00
CA TRP A 415 -12.77 -18.27 -20.69
C TRP A 415 -11.65 -17.63 -19.88
N ASN A 416 -11.90 -17.47 -18.58
CA ASN A 416 -10.94 -16.95 -17.63
C ASN A 416 -10.69 -17.97 -16.51
N TRP A 417 -9.52 -18.61 -16.55
CA TRP A 417 -9.12 -19.60 -15.56
C TRP A 417 -8.92 -19.03 -14.16
N GLY A 418 -8.40 -17.79 -14.06
CA GLY A 418 -8.23 -17.14 -12.76
C GLY A 418 -9.57 -16.89 -12.07
N ALA A 419 -10.54 -16.38 -12.83
CA ALA A 419 -11.90 -16.15 -12.36
C ALA A 419 -12.69 -17.44 -12.09
N PHE A 420 -12.30 -18.58 -12.70
CA PHE A 420 -12.93 -19.88 -12.43
C PHE A 420 -12.42 -20.53 -11.13
N ILE A 421 -11.10 -20.52 -10.91
CA ILE A 421 -10.47 -21.28 -9.81
C ILE A 421 -10.74 -20.61 -8.46
N VAL A 422 -10.62 -19.28 -8.38
CA VAL A 422 -10.93 -18.52 -7.17
C VAL A 422 -11.48 -17.14 -7.58
N PRO A 423 -12.75 -17.04 -8.01
CA PRO A 423 -13.32 -15.81 -8.54
C PRO A 423 -13.18 -14.61 -7.61
N GLU A 424 -13.42 -14.83 -6.33
CA GLU A 424 -13.36 -13.81 -5.28
C GLU A 424 -11.96 -13.22 -5.22
N PHE A 425 -10.96 -14.08 -5.14
CA PHE A 425 -9.55 -13.68 -5.10
C PHE A 425 -9.12 -13.03 -6.41
N TRP A 426 -9.63 -13.50 -7.54
CA TRP A 426 -9.28 -12.99 -8.84
C TRP A 426 -9.81 -11.58 -9.09
N PHE A 427 -11.08 -11.32 -8.76
CA PHE A 427 -11.64 -9.96 -8.83
C PHE A 427 -10.97 -9.03 -7.82
N LEU A 428 -10.71 -9.51 -6.60
CA LEU A 428 -9.98 -8.75 -5.59
C LEU A 428 -8.54 -8.42 -6.04
N TRP A 429 -7.84 -9.37 -6.67
CA TRP A 429 -6.49 -9.20 -7.18
C TRP A 429 -6.39 -8.10 -8.25
N HIS A 430 -7.44 -7.98 -9.07
CA HIS A 430 -7.57 -6.92 -10.06
C HIS A 430 -8.34 -5.70 -9.55
N GLU A 431 -8.48 -5.58 -8.22
CA GLU A 431 -9.12 -4.48 -7.50
C GLU A 431 -10.59 -4.20 -7.92
N ILE A 432 -11.28 -5.17 -8.53
CA ILE A 432 -12.68 -5.06 -8.99
C ILE A 432 -13.65 -5.32 -7.83
N TRP A 433 -13.72 -4.36 -6.90
CA TRP A 433 -14.39 -4.51 -5.62
C TRP A 433 -15.88 -4.84 -5.71
N GLY A 434 -16.62 -4.25 -6.65
CA GLY A 434 -18.07 -4.48 -6.74
C GLY A 434 -18.41 -5.89 -7.21
N ALA A 435 -17.65 -6.41 -8.19
CA ALA A 435 -17.73 -7.79 -8.62
C ALA A 435 -17.37 -8.76 -7.49
N PHE A 436 -16.32 -8.44 -6.71
CA PHE A 436 -15.97 -9.21 -5.51
C PHE A 436 -17.12 -9.23 -4.48
N PHE A 437 -17.67 -8.08 -4.10
CA PHE A 437 -18.76 -8.01 -3.11
C PHE A 437 -20.02 -8.72 -3.60
N LEU A 438 -20.42 -8.51 -4.86
CA LEU A 438 -21.56 -9.20 -5.45
C LEU A 438 -21.36 -10.71 -5.48
N LEU A 439 -20.14 -11.18 -5.71
CA LEU A 439 -19.84 -12.61 -5.73
C LEU A 439 -19.89 -13.20 -4.32
N ILE A 440 -19.34 -12.53 -3.31
CA ILE A 440 -19.45 -12.94 -1.89
C ILE A 440 -20.91 -12.93 -1.42
N ILE A 441 -21.69 -11.92 -1.80
CA ILE A 441 -23.13 -11.84 -1.47
C ILE A 441 -23.90 -12.93 -2.21
N ALA A 442 -23.63 -13.15 -3.49
CA ALA A 442 -24.26 -14.19 -4.29
C ALA A 442 -23.93 -15.57 -3.72
N GLU A 443 -22.67 -15.84 -3.37
CA GLU A 443 -22.28 -17.08 -2.69
C GLU A 443 -23.01 -17.21 -1.34
N GLY A 444 -22.99 -16.18 -0.49
CA GLY A 444 -23.65 -16.22 0.81
C GLY A 444 -25.17 -16.44 0.73
N LEU A 445 -25.86 -15.74 -0.18
CA LEU A 445 -27.29 -15.87 -0.39
C LEU A 445 -27.65 -17.21 -1.06
N PHE A 446 -26.88 -17.63 -2.07
CA PHE A 446 -27.11 -18.87 -2.82
C PHE A 446 -26.82 -20.09 -1.96
N ILE A 447 -25.75 -20.07 -1.15
CA ILE A 447 -25.46 -21.11 -0.16
C ILE A 447 -26.62 -21.18 0.85
N ARG A 448 -27.11 -20.04 1.35
CA ARG A 448 -28.21 -20.01 2.33
C ARG A 448 -29.52 -20.53 1.74
N THR A 449 -29.88 -20.17 0.50
CA THR A 449 -31.13 -20.62 -0.13
C THR A 449 -31.08 -22.07 -0.60
N LEU A 450 -29.98 -22.54 -1.19
CA LEU A 450 -29.83 -23.95 -1.60
C LEU A 450 -29.70 -24.90 -0.41
N PHE A 451 -29.01 -24.48 0.66
CA PHE A 451 -28.91 -25.26 1.90
C PHE A 451 -30.29 -25.51 2.53
N LEU A 452 -31.17 -24.49 2.50
CA LEU A 452 -32.55 -24.60 2.97
C LEU A 452 -33.43 -25.45 2.06
N ALA A 453 -33.09 -25.58 0.77
CA ALA A 453 -33.93 -26.26 -0.23
C ALA A 453 -33.57 -27.74 -0.47
N ILE A 454 -32.28 -28.12 -0.43
CA ILE A 454 -31.83 -29.44 -0.94
C ILE A 454 -30.71 -30.08 -0.09
N GLY A 455 -30.38 -29.51 1.07
CA GLY A 455 -29.38 -30.07 1.99
C GLY A 455 -27.92 -29.91 1.55
N SER A 456 -27.01 -30.66 2.17
CA SER A 456 -25.54 -30.47 2.07
C SER A 456 -24.94 -30.75 0.68
N TYR A 457 -25.62 -31.52 -0.18
CA TYR A 457 -25.16 -31.86 -1.54
C TYR A 457 -25.33 -30.72 -2.55
N ALA A 458 -26.07 -29.68 -2.17
CA ALA A 458 -26.36 -28.51 -3.02
C ALA A 458 -25.18 -27.52 -3.07
N PHE A 459 -24.30 -27.57 -2.06
CA PHE A 459 -23.13 -26.70 -1.92
C PHE A 459 -22.15 -26.71 -3.11
N PRO A 460 -21.65 -27.88 -3.57
CA PRO A 460 -20.69 -27.91 -4.69
C PRO A 460 -21.31 -27.45 -6.01
N VAL A 461 -22.59 -27.74 -6.27
CA VAL A 461 -23.25 -27.37 -7.53
C VAL A 461 -23.39 -25.86 -7.67
N GLY A 462 -23.80 -25.18 -6.58
CA GLY A 462 -23.92 -23.72 -6.56
C GLY A 462 -22.59 -23.00 -6.69
N ALA A 463 -21.58 -23.47 -5.96
CA ALA A 463 -20.23 -22.93 -6.06
C ALA A 463 -19.67 -23.08 -7.49
N ILE A 464 -19.88 -24.22 -8.15
CA ILE A 464 -19.45 -24.44 -9.54
C ILE A 464 -20.19 -23.52 -10.52
N ALA A 465 -21.50 -23.30 -10.35
CA ALA A 465 -22.27 -22.42 -11.23
C ALA A 465 -21.78 -20.96 -11.17
N ILE A 466 -21.53 -20.44 -9.97
CA ILE A 466 -20.97 -19.09 -9.76
C ILE A 466 -19.57 -18.98 -10.39
N ARG A 467 -18.74 -20.03 -10.25
CA ARG A 467 -17.42 -20.10 -10.87
C ARG A 467 -17.47 -20.14 -12.39
N ILE A 468 -18.39 -20.89 -12.99
CA ILE A 468 -18.59 -20.91 -14.46
C ILE A 468 -19.00 -19.52 -14.94
N PHE A 469 -19.92 -18.86 -14.23
CA PHE A 469 -20.32 -17.50 -14.58
C PHE A 469 -19.14 -16.53 -14.53
N ALA A 470 -18.35 -16.58 -13.45
CA ALA A 470 -17.15 -15.75 -13.31
C ALA A 470 -16.09 -16.08 -14.38
N ALA A 471 -15.94 -17.32 -14.79
CA ALA A 471 -15.04 -17.72 -15.87
C ALA A 471 -15.45 -17.14 -17.22
N LEU A 472 -16.76 -17.14 -17.51
CA LEU A 472 -17.33 -16.63 -18.76
C LEU A 472 -17.35 -15.10 -18.81
N TRP A 473 -17.54 -14.41 -17.68
CA TRP A 473 -17.71 -12.96 -17.66
C TRP A 473 -16.51 -12.18 -17.12
N GLY A 474 -15.63 -12.82 -16.35
CA GLY A 474 -14.51 -12.17 -15.66
C GLY A 474 -13.57 -11.42 -16.60
N HIS A 475 -13.31 -11.95 -17.80
CA HIS A 475 -12.48 -11.26 -18.80
C HIS A 475 -13.11 -9.94 -19.28
N ARG A 476 -14.43 -9.88 -19.43
CA ARG A 476 -15.16 -8.66 -19.83
C ARG A 476 -15.19 -7.65 -18.70
N ILE A 477 -15.48 -8.11 -17.48
CA ILE A 477 -15.47 -7.28 -16.28
C ILE A 477 -14.09 -6.65 -16.08
N TYR A 478 -13.03 -7.42 -16.31
CA TYR A 478 -11.65 -6.93 -16.28
C TYR A 478 -11.36 -5.91 -17.37
N TYR A 479 -11.85 -6.13 -18.60
CA TYR A 479 -11.71 -5.15 -19.67
C TYR A 479 -12.41 -3.84 -19.32
N PHE A 480 -13.64 -3.89 -18.79
CA PHE A 480 -14.37 -2.67 -18.42
C PHE A 480 -13.60 -1.78 -17.44
N ARG A 481 -12.80 -2.39 -16.56
CA ARG A 481 -11.90 -1.67 -15.66
C ARG A 481 -10.60 -1.21 -16.31
N ASN A 482 -9.91 -2.10 -17.02
CA ASN A 482 -8.50 -1.91 -17.39
C ASN A 482 -8.28 -1.50 -18.85
N GLY A 483 -9.33 -1.57 -19.69
CA GLY A 483 -9.26 -1.21 -21.10
C GLY A 483 -8.52 -2.18 -22.02
N HIS A 484 -8.09 -3.35 -21.51
CA HIS A 484 -7.42 -4.38 -22.30
C HIS A 484 -7.78 -5.81 -21.85
N TRP A 485 -7.53 -6.80 -22.71
CA TRP A 485 -7.76 -8.22 -22.41
C TRP A 485 -6.62 -8.83 -21.57
N LEU A 486 -6.94 -9.84 -20.75
CA LEU A 486 -5.93 -10.68 -20.12
C LEU A 486 -5.16 -11.46 -21.19
N ASN A 487 -3.83 -11.49 -21.07
CA ASN A 487 -2.92 -12.10 -22.05
C ASN A 487 -3.05 -11.53 -23.47
N SER A 488 -3.39 -10.25 -23.60
CA SER A 488 -3.10 -9.53 -24.85
C SER A 488 -1.66 -9.83 -25.27
N PRO A 489 -1.36 -10.09 -26.56
CA PRO A 489 -0.04 -10.52 -27.03
C PRO A 489 1.13 -9.59 -26.66
N ASN A 490 0.85 -8.44 -26.02
CA ASN A 490 1.82 -7.52 -25.46
C ASN A 490 2.18 -7.75 -23.96
N MET A 491 1.65 -8.79 -23.32
CA MET A 491 1.98 -9.17 -21.94
C MET A 491 2.16 -10.69 -21.81
N THR A 492 3.29 -11.22 -22.29
CA THR A 492 3.72 -12.59 -21.93
C THR A 492 4.95 -12.57 -21.03
N ARG A 493 4.69 -13.05 -19.80
CA ARG A 493 5.54 -13.47 -18.69
C ARG A 493 6.05 -12.43 -17.70
#